data_AF-A0A966YDW4-F1
#
_entry.id   AF-A0A966YDW4-F1
#
_cell.length_a   1.000
_cell.length_b   1.000
_cell.length_c   1.000
_cell.angle_alpha   90.00
_cell.angle_beta   90.00
_cell.angle_gamma   90.00
#
_symmetry.space_group_name_H-M   'P 1'
#
loop_
_entity.id
_entity.type
_entity.pdbx_description
1 polymer ?
#
loop_
_entity_poly.entity_id
_entity_poly.type
_entity_poly.pdbx_seq_one_letter_code
_entity_poly.pdbx_strand_id
1 'polypeptide(L)'
;ESDPKQANTSGLFDQPRHRLRQAFNDSRFPLLDDERPYDSMVDLSTRWIRKQAEQGKKPFFLNLCPNLVHGPVMTRDKKRLAHYCQKLGIPFPKDQGSIADPDKPGQLNPYYASMVDSVDWIIGQVVTELEQLDDPRNPGHPLMDNTYVVISSDNGGSQQLRNWPGEDGKLQFEKVTDNSPLREGKGWAYEGGCRIPFIVVGPGIKPRSINRTTVVNLIDLFPTFAAMAGTDATAALDIDGCNLLPVLTGQEDLVRQADGRVRDTVFFHYPVLRGAFSTIRQGPWKLLKNTAVGDNPAPAVQLFRLINAEGRWDDLGEAKNLRAQERQVAERMLVELDAWLEQQDAGQPYRNATYARGGLTGQDAVPAIIERGQDGSSIWATFEVGPQQTAVKKAFLLYT
;
A
#
# COMPACT_ATOMS: atom_id res chain seq x y z
N GLU A 1 14.25 1.28 -37.83
CA GLU A 1 15.66 1.49 -37.43
C GLU A 1 15.89 2.75 -36.60
N SER A 2 14.92 3.65 -36.45
CA SER A 2 14.97 4.80 -35.53
C SER A 2 14.03 4.64 -34.32
N ASP A 3 13.70 3.41 -33.92
CA ASP A 3 12.97 3.18 -32.67
C ASP A 3 13.99 3.33 -31.54
N PRO A 4 13.96 4.43 -30.76
CA PRO A 4 14.74 4.46 -29.55
C PRO A 4 14.08 3.44 -28.63
N LYS A 5 14.53 2.19 -28.72
CA LYS A 5 14.42 1.22 -27.63
C LYS A 5 15.23 1.79 -26.46
N GLN A 6 14.74 2.88 -25.85
CA GLN A 6 15.16 3.40 -24.57
C GLN A 6 14.67 2.38 -23.55
N ALA A 7 15.34 1.24 -23.56
CA ALA A 7 15.20 0.23 -22.55
C ALA A 7 15.72 0.83 -21.23
N ASN A 8 14.89 0.72 -20.20
CA ASN A 8 15.26 0.87 -18.79
C ASN A 8 15.68 2.26 -18.31
N THR A 9 15.07 3.35 -18.80
CA THR A 9 14.95 4.53 -17.93
C THR A 9 13.78 4.31 -16.98
N SER A 10 13.90 4.73 -15.73
CA SER A 10 12.94 4.49 -14.63
C SER A 10 11.56 5.19 -14.82
N GLY A 11 11.18 5.56 -16.05
CA GLY A 11 10.01 6.39 -16.34
C GLY A 11 10.08 7.75 -15.65
N LEU A 12 8.92 8.40 -15.48
CA LEU A 12 8.78 9.64 -14.70
C LEU A 12 9.36 9.55 -13.29
N PHE A 13 9.52 8.33 -12.76
CA PHE A 13 10.03 8.07 -11.43
C PHE A 13 11.55 8.24 -11.27
N ASP A 14 12.34 8.40 -12.32
CA ASP A 14 13.79 8.67 -12.15
C ASP A 14 14.02 10.03 -11.49
N GLN A 15 13.78 10.21 -10.19
CA GLN A 15 13.55 11.52 -9.58
C GLN A 15 14.72 12.49 -9.83
N PRO A 16 14.45 13.75 -10.25
CA PRO A 16 15.52 14.72 -10.44
C PRO A 16 16.22 14.98 -9.11
N ARG A 17 17.55 15.07 -9.12
CA ARG A 17 18.31 15.41 -7.89
C ARG A 17 17.90 16.77 -7.35
N HIS A 18 17.49 17.67 -8.24
CA HIS A 18 16.95 18.97 -7.88
C HIS A 18 15.53 19.20 -8.44
N ARG A 19 14.54 19.31 -7.54
CA ARG A 19 13.09 19.56 -7.76
C ARG A 19 12.69 20.61 -8.81
N LEU A 20 13.60 21.47 -9.26
CA LEU A 20 13.32 22.58 -10.18
C LEU A 20 14.34 22.66 -11.31
N ARG A 21 15.64 22.81 -10.98
CA ARG A 21 16.70 23.02 -11.97
C ARG A 21 16.83 21.88 -12.98
N GLN A 22 16.61 20.64 -12.54
CA GLN A 22 16.77 19.44 -13.36
C GLN A 22 15.45 18.77 -13.70
N ALA A 23 14.34 19.22 -13.10
CA ALA A 23 13.05 18.56 -13.25
C ALA A 23 12.44 18.77 -14.66
N PHE A 24 12.68 19.93 -15.28
CA PHE A 24 11.91 20.34 -16.47
C PHE A 24 12.70 20.31 -17.78
N ASN A 25 14.02 20.11 -17.73
CA ASN A 25 14.90 20.24 -18.90
C ASN A 25 15.79 18.99 -19.10
N ASP A 26 15.28 17.82 -18.72
CA ASP A 26 16.00 16.55 -18.83
C ASP A 26 15.70 15.89 -20.18
N SER A 27 16.69 15.83 -21.07
CA SER A 27 16.52 15.33 -22.45
C SER A 27 16.15 13.84 -22.52
N ARG A 28 16.28 13.10 -21.42
CA ARG A 28 15.81 11.71 -21.31
C ARG A 28 14.29 11.61 -21.24
N PHE A 29 13.59 12.71 -20.92
CA PHE A 29 12.14 12.77 -20.78
C PHE A 29 11.58 13.88 -21.68
N PRO A 30 11.64 13.70 -23.01
CA PRO A 30 11.09 14.69 -23.95
C PRO A 30 9.60 14.91 -23.67
N LEU A 31 9.11 16.12 -23.95
CA LEU A 31 7.69 16.43 -23.77
C LEU A 31 6.86 15.85 -24.91
N LEU A 32 5.68 15.33 -24.57
CA LEU A 32 4.61 14.96 -25.48
C LEU A 32 3.85 16.22 -25.95
N ASP A 33 2.93 16.06 -26.90
CA ASP A 33 2.14 17.17 -27.47
C ASP A 33 1.33 17.95 -26.42
N ASP A 34 0.88 17.30 -25.36
CA ASP A 34 0.14 17.94 -24.26
C ASP A 34 1.06 18.53 -23.16
N GLU A 35 2.37 18.53 -23.44
CA GLU A 35 3.48 18.97 -22.61
C GLU A 35 3.75 18.08 -21.38
N ARG A 36 3.20 16.86 -21.33
CA ARG A 36 3.61 15.88 -20.33
C ARG A 36 4.99 15.31 -20.66
N PRO A 37 5.83 15.05 -19.65
CA PRO A 37 7.09 14.34 -19.88
C PRO A 37 6.81 12.90 -20.32
N TYR A 38 7.55 12.42 -21.32
CA TYR A 38 7.51 11.03 -21.78
C TYR A 38 7.75 10.06 -20.62
N ASP A 39 6.93 9.01 -20.55
CA ASP A 39 7.06 7.93 -19.58
C ASP A 39 7.25 6.59 -20.31
N SER A 40 8.39 5.95 -20.08
CA SER A 40 8.75 4.68 -20.72
C SER A 40 7.87 3.51 -20.24
N MET A 41 7.37 3.52 -19.01
CA MET A 41 6.48 2.45 -18.52
C MET A 41 5.13 2.51 -19.21
N VAL A 42 4.58 3.71 -19.39
CA VAL A 42 3.33 3.91 -20.15
C VAL A 42 3.52 3.46 -21.60
N ASP A 43 4.55 3.97 -22.27
CA ASP A 43 4.83 3.63 -23.67
C ASP A 43 5.06 2.13 -23.87
N LEU A 44 5.83 1.47 -23.01
CA LEU A 44 6.02 0.02 -23.07
C LEU A 44 4.71 -0.73 -22.85
N SER A 45 3.88 -0.28 -21.91
CA SER A 45 2.59 -0.91 -21.61
C SER A 45 1.61 -0.78 -22.78
N THR A 46 1.46 0.42 -23.36
CA THR A 46 0.55 0.65 -24.49
C THR A 46 1.01 -0.07 -25.75
N ARG A 47 2.31 -0.06 -26.07
CA ARG A 47 2.87 -0.86 -27.19
C ARG A 47 2.67 -2.35 -26.98
N TRP A 48 2.81 -2.84 -25.74
CA TRP A 48 2.55 -4.24 -25.46
C TRP A 48 1.07 -4.60 -25.61
N ILE A 49 0.14 -3.75 -25.15
CA ILE A 49 -1.31 -3.92 -25.36
C ILE A 49 -1.64 -3.97 -26.86
N ARG A 50 -1.12 -3.02 -27.66
CA ARG A 50 -1.28 -3.02 -29.13
C ARG A 50 -0.79 -4.32 -29.76
N LYS A 51 0.39 -4.79 -29.34
CA LYS A 51 0.90 -6.09 -29.79
C LYS A 51 -0.04 -7.25 -29.44
N GLN A 52 -0.66 -7.23 -28.25
CA GLN A 52 -1.66 -8.25 -27.87
C GLN A 52 -2.94 -8.14 -28.71
N ALA A 53 -3.39 -6.93 -29.07
CA ALA A 53 -4.53 -6.74 -29.97
C ALA A 53 -4.25 -7.26 -31.39
N GLU A 54 -3.05 -7.02 -31.92
CA GLU A 54 -2.69 -7.42 -33.29
C GLU A 54 -2.38 -8.91 -33.43
N GLN A 55 -1.68 -9.49 -32.46
CA GLN A 55 -1.03 -10.81 -32.59
C GLN A 55 -1.50 -11.82 -31.53
N GLY A 56 -2.20 -11.35 -30.50
CA GLY A 56 -2.59 -12.15 -29.35
C GLY A 56 -3.72 -13.10 -29.66
N LYS A 57 -3.47 -14.41 -29.49
CA LYS A 57 -4.52 -15.45 -29.50
C LYS A 57 -4.92 -15.91 -28.09
N LYS A 58 -4.27 -15.37 -27.06
CA LYS A 58 -4.44 -15.76 -25.65
C LYS A 58 -4.92 -14.57 -24.83
N PRO A 59 -5.64 -14.77 -23.71
CA PRO A 59 -5.87 -13.71 -22.74
C PRO A 59 -4.53 -13.20 -22.20
N PHE A 60 -4.51 -11.97 -21.70
CA PHE A 60 -3.32 -11.34 -21.15
C PHE A 60 -3.58 -10.83 -19.73
N PHE A 61 -2.50 -10.69 -18.96
CA PHE A 61 -2.51 -10.07 -17.63
C PHE A 61 -1.40 -9.01 -17.59
N LEU A 62 -1.76 -7.79 -17.20
CA LEU A 62 -0.84 -6.67 -17.05
C LEU A 62 -0.89 -6.19 -15.59
N ASN A 63 0.23 -6.34 -14.88
CA ASN A 63 0.42 -5.70 -13.58
C ASN A 63 1.23 -4.41 -13.77
N LEU A 64 0.53 -3.27 -13.87
CA LEU A 64 1.15 -1.96 -14.03
C LEU A 64 1.28 -1.28 -12.66
N CYS A 65 2.49 -1.26 -12.12
CA CYS A 65 2.79 -0.68 -10.80
C CYS A 65 3.66 0.57 -10.96
N PRO A 66 3.11 1.73 -11.31
CA PRO A 66 3.88 2.96 -11.29
C PRO A 66 4.32 3.26 -9.85
N ASN A 67 5.57 3.65 -9.67
CA ASN A 67 6.06 4.07 -8.34
C ASN A 67 5.40 5.38 -7.85
N LEU A 68 4.66 6.08 -8.71
CA LEU A 68 3.88 7.24 -8.31
C LEU A 68 2.76 6.78 -7.35
N VAL A 69 2.52 7.45 -6.21
CA VAL A 69 3.05 8.75 -5.80
C VAL A 69 4.08 8.65 -4.66
N HIS A 70 4.90 7.61 -4.65
CA HIS A 70 5.94 7.40 -3.64
C HIS A 70 6.95 8.56 -3.61
N GLY A 71 7.46 8.86 -2.41
CA GLY A 71 8.49 9.88 -2.22
C GLY A 71 9.84 9.53 -2.86
N PRO A 72 10.73 10.52 -3.03
CA PRO A 72 10.52 11.93 -2.72
C PRO A 72 9.48 12.62 -3.62
N VAL A 73 8.65 13.49 -3.04
CA VAL A 73 7.53 14.13 -3.77
C VAL A 73 8.04 15.24 -4.67
N MET A 74 8.03 15.04 -5.97
CA MET A 74 8.41 16.03 -6.98
C MET A 74 7.86 15.63 -8.35
N THR A 75 7.88 16.56 -9.31
CA THR A 75 7.32 16.33 -10.65
C THR A 75 8.21 16.91 -11.74
N ARG A 76 8.26 16.23 -12.88
CA ARG A 76 8.82 16.75 -14.14
C ARG A 76 7.81 17.53 -14.96
N ASP A 77 6.53 17.43 -14.63
CA ASP A 77 5.45 18.04 -15.37
C ASP A 77 5.26 19.49 -14.92
N LYS A 78 6.03 20.39 -15.54
CA LYS A 78 6.00 21.83 -15.22
C LYS A 78 4.61 22.42 -15.39
N LYS A 79 3.88 21.99 -16.43
CA LYS A 79 2.54 22.50 -16.75
C LYS A 79 1.52 22.10 -15.70
N ARG A 80 1.52 20.84 -15.26
CA ARG A 80 0.61 20.39 -14.20
C ARG A 80 1.02 20.94 -12.84
N LEU A 81 2.32 21.07 -12.54
CA LEU A 81 2.74 21.81 -11.35
C LEU A 81 2.21 23.24 -11.33
N ALA A 82 2.35 23.97 -12.43
CA ALA A 82 1.82 25.34 -12.56
C ALA A 82 0.30 25.38 -12.42
N HIS A 83 -0.42 24.42 -13.01
CA HIS A 83 -1.87 24.28 -12.85
C HIS A 83 -2.26 24.10 -11.38
N TYR A 84 -1.63 23.19 -10.65
CA TYR A 84 -1.97 22.94 -9.24
C TYR A 84 -1.51 24.08 -8.32
N CYS A 85 -0.39 24.75 -8.61
CA CYS A 85 -0.02 26.01 -7.96
C CYS A 85 -1.15 27.05 -8.09
N GLN A 86 -1.63 27.30 -9.32
CA GLN A 86 -2.73 28.23 -9.56
C GLN A 86 -4.02 27.79 -8.86
N LYS A 87 -4.41 26.51 -9.00
CA LYS A 87 -5.63 25.95 -8.42
C LYS A 87 -5.67 26.06 -6.89
N LEU A 88 -4.51 25.90 -6.24
CA LEU A 88 -4.37 25.97 -4.78
C LEU A 88 -4.07 27.38 -4.27
N GLY A 89 -3.90 28.37 -5.15
CA GLY A 89 -3.51 29.74 -4.77
C GLY A 89 -2.08 29.83 -4.22
N ILE A 90 -1.20 28.91 -4.63
CA ILE A 90 0.20 28.84 -4.17
C ILE A 90 1.10 29.35 -5.29
N PRO A 91 1.99 30.33 -5.04
CA PRO A 91 2.95 30.79 -6.05
C PRO A 91 3.80 29.64 -6.59
N PHE A 92 4.16 29.72 -7.88
CA PHE A 92 5.09 28.73 -8.45
C PHE A 92 6.43 28.76 -7.68
N PRO A 93 6.95 27.60 -7.24
CA PRO A 93 8.14 27.52 -6.39
C PRO A 93 9.38 28.10 -7.08
N LYS A 94 10.18 28.85 -6.31
CA LYS A 94 11.45 29.44 -6.77
C LYS A 94 12.67 28.69 -6.22
N ASP A 95 12.48 27.84 -5.21
CA ASP A 95 13.50 26.99 -4.59
C ASP A 95 12.93 25.58 -4.29
N GLN A 96 13.75 24.70 -3.70
CA GLN A 96 13.40 23.29 -3.46
C GLN A 96 12.61 23.04 -2.17
N GLY A 97 12.44 24.09 -1.36
CA GLY A 97 11.91 24.04 -0.01
C GLY A 97 10.47 23.55 0.06
N SER A 98 9.94 23.58 1.28
CA SER A 98 8.54 23.23 1.53
C SER A 98 7.63 24.19 0.78
N ILE A 99 6.66 23.64 0.06
CA ILE A 99 5.60 24.42 -0.61
C ILE A 99 4.25 24.29 0.11
N ALA A 100 4.15 23.33 1.04
CA ALA A 100 2.98 23.13 1.88
C ALA A 100 3.18 23.77 3.25
N ASP A 101 2.13 24.45 3.72
CA ASP A 101 1.99 24.89 5.11
C ASP A 101 1.72 23.65 6.00
N PRO A 102 2.60 23.33 6.96
CA PRO A 102 2.44 22.14 7.81
C PRO A 102 1.19 22.22 8.70
N ASP A 103 0.74 23.42 9.06
CA ASP A 103 -0.34 23.64 10.02
C ASP A 103 -1.71 23.73 9.33
N LYS A 104 -1.73 23.97 8.01
CA LYS A 104 -2.97 24.09 7.26
C LYS A 104 -3.55 22.72 6.89
N PRO A 105 -4.80 22.38 7.26
CA PRO A 105 -5.40 21.08 6.98
C PRO A 105 -5.66 20.87 5.48
N GLY A 106 -5.76 19.60 5.07
CA GLY A 106 -6.09 19.22 3.70
C GLY A 106 -4.89 18.96 2.79
N GLN A 107 -5.21 18.64 1.53
CA GLN A 107 -4.26 18.26 0.48
C GLN A 107 -3.79 19.50 -0.28
N LEU A 108 -2.71 20.13 0.21
CA LEU A 108 -2.25 21.44 -0.26
C LEU A 108 -0.84 21.42 -0.86
N ASN A 109 -0.34 20.25 -1.27
CA ASN A 109 0.96 20.12 -1.91
C ASN A 109 0.80 20.01 -3.45
N PRO A 110 1.15 21.05 -4.24
CA PRO A 110 0.96 21.03 -5.69
C PRO A 110 1.89 20.03 -6.41
N TYR A 111 3.04 19.67 -5.82
CA TYR A 111 3.87 18.59 -6.37
C TYR A 111 3.14 17.24 -6.24
N TYR A 112 2.59 16.96 -5.07
CA TYR A 112 1.83 15.72 -4.85
C TYR A 112 0.61 15.64 -5.76
N ALA A 113 -0.15 16.73 -5.88
CA ALA A 113 -1.29 16.80 -6.78
C ALA A 113 -0.90 16.56 -8.25
N SER A 114 0.25 17.12 -8.69
CA SER A 114 0.78 16.83 -10.03
C SER A 114 1.16 15.36 -10.23
N MET A 115 1.70 14.69 -9.20
CA MET A 115 2.03 13.27 -9.29
C MET A 115 0.77 12.39 -9.37
N VAL A 116 -0.28 12.73 -8.60
CA VAL A 116 -1.58 12.04 -8.66
C VAL A 116 -2.21 12.23 -10.04
N ASP A 117 -2.13 13.44 -10.61
CA ASP A 117 -2.59 13.73 -11.98
C ASP A 117 -1.84 12.90 -13.03
N SER A 118 -0.54 12.68 -12.85
CA SER A 118 0.22 11.76 -13.71
C SER A 118 -0.28 10.32 -13.59
N VAL A 119 -0.66 9.83 -12.40
CA VAL A 119 -1.28 8.50 -12.23
C VAL A 119 -2.60 8.42 -12.98
N ASP A 120 -3.47 9.43 -12.84
CA ASP A 120 -4.74 9.51 -13.57
C ASP A 120 -4.53 9.45 -15.09
N TRP A 121 -3.55 10.22 -15.60
CA TRP A 121 -3.19 10.18 -17.02
C TRP A 121 -2.66 8.81 -17.47
N ILE A 122 -1.79 8.17 -16.69
CA ILE A 122 -1.27 6.81 -16.97
C ILE A 122 -2.42 5.83 -17.13
N ILE A 123 -3.38 5.85 -16.19
CA ILE A 123 -4.58 5.01 -16.23
C ILE A 123 -5.39 5.33 -17.49
N GLY A 124 -5.60 6.61 -17.80
CA GLY A 124 -6.31 7.07 -18.98
C GLY A 124 -5.68 6.57 -20.29
N GLN A 125 -4.35 6.53 -20.40
CA GLN A 125 -3.67 5.97 -21.58
C GLN A 125 -3.98 4.48 -21.75
N VAL A 126 -3.90 3.69 -20.68
CA VAL A 126 -4.23 2.26 -20.73
C VAL A 126 -5.69 2.03 -21.10
N VAL A 127 -6.63 2.73 -20.46
CA VAL A 127 -8.06 2.61 -20.75
C VAL A 127 -8.36 3.00 -22.19
N THR A 128 -7.74 4.08 -22.70
CA THR A 128 -7.92 4.51 -24.08
C THR A 128 -7.48 3.44 -25.08
N GLU A 129 -6.33 2.78 -24.87
CA GLU A 129 -5.91 1.68 -25.75
C GLU A 129 -6.93 0.52 -25.73
N LEU A 130 -7.42 0.16 -24.54
CA LEU A 130 -8.40 -0.93 -24.41
C LEU A 130 -9.73 -0.59 -25.10
N GLU A 131 -10.15 0.67 -25.09
CA GLU A 131 -11.39 1.12 -25.75
C GLU A 131 -11.25 1.22 -27.27
N GLN A 132 -10.06 1.54 -27.79
CA GLN A 132 -9.84 1.80 -29.21
C GLN A 132 -9.41 0.58 -30.03
N LEU A 133 -8.77 -0.40 -29.39
CA LEU A 133 -8.23 -1.56 -30.09
C LEU A 133 -9.26 -2.70 -30.13
N ASP A 134 -9.40 -3.31 -31.30
CA ASP A 134 -10.24 -4.51 -31.49
C ASP A 134 -9.70 -5.70 -30.68
N ASP A 135 -10.60 -6.51 -30.11
CA ASP A 135 -10.22 -7.78 -29.50
C ASP A 135 -10.20 -8.91 -30.56
N PRO A 136 -9.03 -9.45 -30.93
CA PRO A 136 -8.95 -10.59 -31.86
C PRO A 136 -9.62 -11.86 -31.31
N ARG A 137 -9.92 -11.90 -30.01
CA ARG A 137 -10.61 -13.01 -29.32
C ARG A 137 -12.12 -12.78 -29.19
N ASN A 138 -12.60 -11.57 -29.47
CA ASN A 138 -14.02 -11.21 -29.47
C ASN A 138 -14.34 -10.32 -30.70
N PRO A 139 -14.48 -10.90 -31.90
CA PRO A 139 -14.60 -10.14 -33.14
C PRO A 139 -15.78 -9.16 -33.13
N GLY A 140 -15.53 -7.91 -33.53
CA GLY A 140 -16.53 -6.84 -33.55
C GLY A 140 -16.65 -6.05 -32.24
N HIS A 141 -15.81 -6.36 -31.25
CA HIS A 141 -15.77 -5.69 -29.95
C HIS A 141 -14.36 -5.17 -29.63
N PRO A 142 -14.25 -4.05 -28.89
CA PRO A 142 -12.96 -3.57 -28.38
C PRO A 142 -12.42 -4.49 -27.27
N LEU A 143 -11.11 -4.41 -27.00
CA LEU A 143 -10.46 -5.10 -25.87
C LEU A 143 -11.18 -4.86 -24.53
N MET A 144 -11.67 -3.64 -24.32
CA MET A 144 -12.34 -3.24 -23.09
C MET A 144 -13.57 -4.10 -22.75
N ASP A 145 -14.32 -4.55 -23.76
CA ASP A 145 -15.54 -5.37 -23.57
C ASP A 145 -15.25 -6.73 -22.94
N ASN A 146 -13.98 -7.16 -22.93
CA ASN A 146 -13.51 -8.44 -22.41
C ASN A 146 -12.34 -8.27 -21.42
N THR A 147 -12.13 -7.06 -20.89
CA THR A 147 -11.02 -6.75 -19.97
C THR A 147 -11.56 -6.24 -18.63
N TYR A 148 -11.08 -6.83 -17.53
CA TYR A 148 -11.24 -6.23 -16.21
C TYR A 148 -10.06 -5.30 -15.92
N VAL A 149 -10.35 -4.06 -15.54
CA VAL A 149 -9.35 -3.08 -15.06
C VAL A 149 -9.59 -2.85 -13.57
N VAL A 150 -8.58 -3.17 -12.76
CA VAL A 150 -8.59 -2.97 -11.30
C VAL A 150 -7.60 -1.86 -10.95
N ILE A 151 -8.07 -0.81 -10.29
CA ILE A 151 -7.26 0.31 -9.80
C ILE A 151 -7.27 0.26 -8.28
N SER A 152 -6.08 0.22 -7.69
CA SER A 152 -5.91 0.14 -6.24
C SER A 152 -4.61 0.81 -5.79
N SER A 153 -4.40 0.90 -4.48
CA SER A 153 -3.12 1.25 -3.87
C SER A 153 -2.60 0.10 -3.00
N ASP A 154 -1.32 0.11 -2.64
CA ASP A 154 -0.68 -0.89 -1.77
C ASP A 154 -0.85 -0.56 -0.27
N ASN A 155 -1.02 0.72 0.08
CA ASN A 155 -1.29 1.21 1.43
C ASN A 155 -1.87 2.64 1.42
N GLY A 156 -2.27 3.12 2.59
CA GLY A 156 -2.73 4.50 2.74
C GLY A 156 -1.63 5.54 2.54
N GLY A 157 -2.01 6.79 2.24
CA GLY A 157 -1.06 7.85 1.90
C GLY A 157 -0.10 8.21 3.03
N SER A 158 1.16 8.49 2.72
CA SER A 158 2.10 9.05 3.71
C SER A 158 1.86 10.54 3.88
N GLN A 159 1.42 11.03 5.04
CA GLN A 159 1.08 12.45 5.21
C GLN A 159 2.31 13.37 5.26
N GLN A 160 3.46 12.86 5.73
CA GLN A 160 4.73 13.57 5.75
C GLN A 160 5.84 12.72 5.10
N LEU A 161 6.70 13.34 4.30
CA LEU A 161 7.81 12.66 3.64
C LEU A 161 9.08 13.52 3.60
N ARG A 162 10.21 12.83 3.48
CA ARG A 162 11.53 13.42 3.30
C ARG A 162 11.83 13.63 1.82
N ASN A 163 12.10 14.87 1.43
CA ASN A 163 11.63 15.32 0.13
C ASN A 163 12.68 16.12 -0.69
N TRP A 164 13.57 16.86 -0.04
CA TRP A 164 14.74 17.52 -0.66
C TRP A 164 15.89 17.62 0.34
N PRO A 165 17.16 17.66 -0.10
CA PRO A 165 18.29 17.86 0.81
C PRO A 165 18.28 19.30 1.34
N GLY A 166 18.42 19.46 2.66
CA GLY A 166 18.69 20.74 3.29
C GLY A 166 20.17 21.14 3.19
N GLU A 167 20.54 22.25 3.82
CA GLU A 167 21.92 22.75 3.84
C GLU A 167 22.90 21.74 4.47
N ASP A 168 22.42 20.91 5.40
CA ASP A 168 23.20 19.85 6.06
C ASP A 168 23.25 18.54 5.25
N GLY A 169 22.73 18.53 4.02
CA GLY A 169 22.65 17.37 3.15
C GLY A 169 21.57 16.35 3.53
N LYS A 170 20.84 16.54 4.64
CA LYS A 170 19.77 15.63 5.04
C LYS A 170 18.46 15.99 4.37
N LEU A 171 17.69 14.96 3.99
CA LEU A 171 16.37 15.18 3.44
C LEU A 171 15.42 15.79 4.48
N GLN A 172 14.76 16.88 4.10
CA GLN A 172 13.84 17.65 4.92
C GLN A 172 12.42 17.11 4.82
N PHE A 173 11.69 17.18 5.95
CA PHE A 173 10.29 16.76 6.02
C PHE A 173 9.36 17.84 5.46
N GLU A 174 8.32 17.39 4.78
CA GLU A 174 7.24 18.22 4.27
C GLU A 174 5.92 17.47 4.37
N LYS A 175 4.85 18.22 4.62
CA LYS A 175 3.49 17.73 4.49
C LYS A 175 3.16 17.51 3.01
N VAL A 176 2.79 16.30 2.64
CA VAL A 176 2.58 15.92 1.22
C VAL A 176 1.13 15.62 0.89
N THR A 177 0.38 15.01 1.82
CA THR A 177 -1.03 14.70 1.63
C THR A 177 -1.75 14.66 2.96
N ASP A 178 -3.06 14.44 2.90
CA ASP A 178 -3.95 14.33 4.04
C ASP A 178 -4.95 13.20 3.77
N ASN A 179 -5.05 12.24 4.70
CA ASN A 179 -5.97 11.11 4.62
C ASN A 179 -7.30 11.38 5.32
N SER A 180 -7.51 12.60 5.83
CA SER A 180 -8.74 13.01 6.50
C SER A 180 -10.00 12.62 5.69
N PRO A 181 -11.05 12.09 6.34
CA PRO A 181 -11.23 11.99 7.79
C PRO A 181 -10.55 10.77 8.45
N LEU A 182 -9.79 9.98 7.69
CA LEU A 182 -9.12 8.79 8.21
C LEU A 182 -7.92 9.19 9.08
N ARG A 183 -7.69 8.45 10.16
CA ARG A 183 -6.59 8.71 11.09
C ARG A 183 -5.28 8.13 10.57
N GLU A 184 -4.21 8.93 10.69
CA GLU A 184 -2.85 8.61 10.25
C GLU A 184 -2.75 8.22 8.77
N GLY A 185 -1.71 7.46 8.40
CA GLY A 185 -1.34 7.14 7.03
C GLY A 185 -0.43 5.93 6.93
N LYS A 186 0.35 5.88 5.85
CA LYS A 186 1.36 4.85 5.59
C LYS A 186 2.11 4.42 6.86
N GLY A 187 2.18 3.11 7.09
CA GLY A 187 2.90 2.53 8.23
C GLY A 187 2.13 2.50 9.54
N TRP A 188 0.85 2.89 9.55
CA TRP A 188 -0.05 2.79 10.70
C TRP A 188 -1.21 1.82 10.43
N ALA A 189 -1.72 1.19 11.48
CA ALA A 189 -2.86 0.27 11.40
C ALA A 189 -4.24 0.95 11.49
N TYR A 190 -4.27 2.26 11.68
CA TYR A 190 -5.49 3.08 11.60
C TYR A 190 -6.04 3.08 10.16
N GLU A 191 -7.30 3.45 9.97
CA GLU A 191 -7.98 3.43 8.67
C GLU A 191 -7.20 4.23 7.62
N GLY A 192 -6.51 5.31 8.00
CA GLY A 192 -5.73 6.11 7.06
C GLY A 192 -4.50 5.39 6.50
N GLY A 193 -4.01 4.32 7.14
CA GLY A 193 -2.90 3.50 6.66
C GLY A 193 -3.30 2.23 5.93
N CYS A 194 -4.51 1.70 6.19
CA CYS A 194 -4.97 0.43 5.61
C CYS A 194 -6.11 0.58 4.59
N ARG A 195 -6.92 1.64 4.67
CA ARG A 195 -8.04 1.85 3.75
C ARG A 195 -7.55 2.56 2.51
N ILE A 196 -7.74 1.91 1.37
CA ILE A 196 -7.22 2.32 0.06
C ILE A 196 -8.36 2.52 -0.94
N PRO A 197 -8.16 3.32 -2.01
CA PRO A 197 -9.08 3.30 -3.14
C PRO A 197 -9.09 1.91 -3.80
N PHE A 198 -10.26 1.45 -4.21
CA PHE A 198 -10.43 0.20 -4.96
C PHE A 198 -11.55 0.40 -5.98
N ILE A 199 -11.19 0.43 -7.27
CA ILE A 199 -12.12 0.66 -8.38
C ILE A 199 -11.96 -0.50 -9.35
N VAL A 200 -13.07 -1.05 -9.83
CA VAL A 200 -13.07 -2.09 -10.85
C VAL A 200 -14.05 -1.71 -11.95
N VAL A 201 -13.63 -1.88 -13.19
CA VAL A 201 -14.49 -1.85 -14.37
C VAL A 201 -14.21 -3.09 -15.21
N GLY A 202 -15.23 -3.59 -15.91
CA GLY A 202 -15.09 -4.75 -16.77
C GLY A 202 -16.43 -5.43 -17.05
N PRO A 203 -16.39 -6.60 -17.71
CA PRO A 203 -17.58 -7.35 -18.10
C PRO A 203 -18.53 -7.63 -16.93
N GLY A 204 -19.83 -7.39 -17.12
CA GLY A 204 -20.86 -7.68 -16.12
C GLY A 204 -20.89 -6.75 -14.89
N ILE A 205 -19.95 -5.81 -14.76
CA ILE A 205 -19.94 -4.83 -13.66
C ILE A 205 -20.84 -3.65 -14.04
N LYS A 206 -21.83 -3.33 -13.20
CA LYS A 206 -22.75 -2.22 -13.44
C LYS A 206 -22.02 -0.87 -13.37
N PRO A 207 -22.09 -0.01 -14.39
CA PRO A 207 -21.50 1.33 -14.32
C PRO A 207 -22.07 2.14 -13.16
N ARG A 208 -21.21 2.94 -12.51
CA ARG A 208 -21.57 3.85 -11.40
C ARG A 208 -22.18 3.14 -10.18
N SER A 209 -21.95 1.84 -10.00
CA SER A 209 -22.29 1.14 -8.76
C SER A 209 -21.29 1.44 -7.65
N ILE A 210 -21.74 1.44 -6.39
CA ILE A 210 -20.88 1.62 -5.22
C ILE A 210 -21.26 0.56 -4.18
N ASN A 211 -20.31 -0.31 -3.82
CA ASN A 211 -20.44 -1.22 -2.69
C ASN A 211 -19.89 -0.54 -1.42
N ARG A 212 -20.68 -0.50 -0.35
CA ARG A 212 -20.32 0.14 0.94
C ARG A 212 -20.18 -0.84 2.10
N THR A 213 -20.52 -2.11 1.86
CA THR A 213 -20.77 -3.11 2.90
C THR A 213 -19.70 -4.20 2.89
N THR A 214 -19.24 -4.59 1.71
CA THR A 214 -18.21 -5.62 1.55
C THR A 214 -16.86 -5.08 2.02
N VAL A 215 -16.26 -5.74 3.01
CA VAL A 215 -14.85 -5.56 3.33
C VAL A 215 -14.04 -6.28 2.26
N VAL A 216 -13.07 -5.62 1.65
CA VAL A 216 -12.16 -6.15 0.62
C VAL A 216 -10.72 -6.01 1.10
N ASN A 217 -9.88 -6.98 0.79
CA ASN A 217 -8.45 -6.98 1.04
C ASN A 217 -7.70 -7.36 -0.25
N LEU A 218 -6.49 -6.85 -0.48
CA LEU A 218 -5.71 -7.14 -1.68
C LEU A 218 -5.40 -8.64 -1.88
N ILE A 219 -5.39 -9.44 -0.81
CA ILE A 219 -5.27 -10.90 -0.90
C ILE A 219 -6.41 -11.54 -1.71
N ASP A 220 -7.55 -10.87 -1.83
CA ASP A 220 -8.72 -11.32 -2.59
C ASP A 220 -8.47 -11.27 -4.10
N LEU A 221 -7.49 -10.50 -4.57
CA LEU A 221 -7.21 -10.35 -5.99
C LEU A 221 -6.77 -11.67 -6.62
N PHE A 222 -5.96 -12.47 -5.93
CA PHE A 222 -5.48 -13.75 -6.45
C PHE A 222 -6.62 -14.73 -6.79
N PRO A 223 -7.51 -15.12 -5.84
CA PRO A 223 -8.62 -16.01 -6.16
C PRO A 223 -9.63 -15.38 -7.12
N THR A 224 -9.78 -14.04 -7.12
CA THR A 224 -10.63 -13.33 -8.08
C THR A 224 -10.09 -13.45 -9.51
N PHE A 225 -8.78 -13.25 -9.71
CA PHE A 225 -8.16 -13.39 -11.03
C PHE A 225 -8.17 -14.83 -11.51
N ALA A 226 -7.97 -15.80 -10.61
CA ALA A 226 -8.11 -17.22 -10.92
C ALA A 226 -9.54 -17.54 -11.41
N ALA A 227 -10.57 -17.02 -10.74
CA ALA A 227 -11.96 -17.18 -11.16
C ALA A 227 -12.25 -16.52 -12.52
N MET A 228 -11.75 -15.29 -12.75
CA MET A 228 -11.88 -14.60 -14.04
C MET A 228 -11.19 -15.36 -15.18
N ALA A 229 -10.06 -16.01 -14.91
CA ALA A 229 -9.34 -16.84 -15.86
C ALA A 229 -9.96 -18.23 -16.06
N GLY A 230 -10.98 -18.60 -15.27
CA GLY A 230 -11.63 -19.91 -15.33
C GLY A 230 -10.73 -21.07 -14.88
N THR A 231 -9.75 -20.81 -14.01
CA THR A 231 -8.83 -21.84 -13.50
C THR A 231 -9.20 -22.28 -12.09
N ASP A 232 -8.92 -23.54 -11.78
CA ASP A 232 -9.00 -24.18 -10.47
C ASP A 232 -7.71 -24.06 -9.66
N ALA A 233 -6.78 -23.18 -10.06
CA ALA A 233 -5.47 -22.99 -9.42
C ALA A 233 -5.54 -22.72 -7.90
N THR A 234 -6.69 -22.30 -7.38
CA THR A 234 -6.93 -22.08 -5.96
C THR A 234 -7.23 -23.36 -5.17
N ALA A 235 -7.71 -24.42 -5.81
CA ALA A 235 -8.23 -25.61 -5.14
C ALA A 235 -7.16 -26.39 -4.35
N ALA A 236 -5.90 -26.31 -4.77
CA ALA A 236 -4.77 -26.98 -4.14
C ALA A 236 -3.99 -26.08 -3.16
N LEU A 237 -4.40 -24.82 -2.99
CA LEU A 237 -3.68 -23.83 -2.20
C LEU A 237 -4.48 -23.49 -0.94
N ASP A 238 -3.76 -23.27 0.16
CA ASP A 238 -4.33 -22.64 1.35
C ASP A 238 -4.32 -21.12 1.15
N ILE A 239 -5.47 -20.55 0.79
CA ILE A 239 -5.61 -19.14 0.39
C ILE A 239 -6.53 -18.43 1.37
N ASP A 240 -6.04 -17.34 1.95
CA ASP A 240 -6.80 -16.48 2.86
C ASP A 240 -7.82 -15.56 2.14
N GLY A 241 -7.57 -15.28 0.86
CA GLY A 241 -8.40 -14.39 0.04
C GLY A 241 -9.73 -15.00 -0.40
N CYS A 242 -10.71 -14.13 -0.65
CA CYS A 242 -12.04 -14.49 -1.16
C CYS A 242 -12.20 -14.09 -2.62
N ASN A 243 -12.98 -14.85 -3.40
CA ASN A 243 -13.33 -14.46 -4.77
C ASN A 243 -14.33 -13.28 -4.77
N LEU A 244 -13.92 -12.13 -5.32
CA LEU A 244 -14.74 -10.92 -5.42
C LEU A 244 -15.70 -10.93 -6.61
N LEU A 245 -15.51 -11.80 -7.61
CA LEU A 245 -16.23 -11.73 -8.88
C LEU A 245 -17.77 -11.74 -8.74
N PRO A 246 -18.39 -12.57 -7.87
CA PRO A 246 -19.83 -12.53 -7.65
C PRO A 246 -20.31 -11.19 -7.08
N VAL A 247 -19.51 -10.56 -6.22
CA VAL A 247 -19.83 -9.23 -5.64
C VAL A 247 -19.66 -8.13 -6.67
N LEU A 248 -18.60 -8.18 -7.47
CA LEU A 248 -18.33 -7.19 -8.52
C LEU A 248 -19.42 -7.18 -9.60
N THR A 249 -19.96 -8.35 -9.93
CA THR A 249 -21.02 -8.51 -10.94
C THR A 249 -22.44 -8.42 -10.36
N GLY A 250 -22.58 -8.15 -9.05
CA GLY A 250 -23.87 -7.98 -8.38
C GLY A 250 -24.68 -9.27 -8.21
N GLN A 251 -24.04 -10.43 -8.30
CA GLN A 251 -24.63 -11.73 -7.99
C GLN A 251 -24.73 -11.97 -6.47
N GLU A 252 -23.83 -11.37 -5.70
CA GLU A 252 -23.82 -11.42 -4.24
C GLU A 252 -23.57 -10.04 -3.62
N ASP A 253 -24.10 -9.81 -2.41
CA ASP A 253 -23.89 -8.56 -1.68
C ASP A 253 -22.59 -8.55 -0.86
N LEU A 254 -22.09 -9.74 -0.49
CA LEU A 254 -20.94 -9.94 0.40
C LEU A 254 -20.07 -11.08 -0.11
N VAL A 255 -18.76 -10.98 0.14
CA VAL A 255 -17.81 -12.02 -0.24
C VAL A 255 -17.92 -13.25 0.66
N ARG A 256 -17.58 -14.41 0.12
CA ARG A 256 -17.56 -15.68 0.84
C ARG A 256 -16.16 -16.28 0.88
N GLN A 257 -15.86 -16.91 2.01
CA GLN A 257 -14.71 -17.79 2.18
C GLN A 257 -14.89 -19.06 1.34
N ALA A 258 -13.82 -19.83 1.17
CA ALA A 258 -13.84 -21.09 0.43
C ALA A 258 -14.86 -22.12 0.99
N ASP A 259 -15.15 -22.04 2.30
CA ASP A 259 -16.15 -22.87 2.98
C ASP A 259 -17.61 -22.39 2.82
N GLY A 260 -17.83 -21.31 2.05
CA GLY A 260 -19.15 -20.74 1.78
C GLY A 260 -19.67 -19.76 2.84
N ARG A 261 -18.97 -19.57 3.96
CA ARG A 261 -19.35 -18.58 4.98
C ARG A 261 -19.08 -17.17 4.45
N VAL A 262 -19.97 -16.24 4.79
CA VAL A 262 -19.74 -14.81 4.54
C VAL A 262 -18.50 -14.35 5.34
N ARG A 263 -17.60 -13.62 4.69
CA ARG A 263 -16.47 -13.01 5.43
C ARG A 263 -16.96 -11.79 6.20
N ASP A 264 -16.86 -11.87 7.52
CA ASP A 264 -17.16 -10.78 8.45
C ASP A 264 -15.90 -10.21 9.13
N THR A 265 -14.76 -10.90 8.98
CA THR A 265 -13.53 -10.65 9.72
C THR A 265 -12.32 -10.56 8.78
N VAL A 266 -11.44 -9.59 9.03
CA VAL A 266 -10.11 -9.49 8.42
C VAL A 266 -9.06 -9.16 9.49
N PHE A 267 -7.87 -9.71 9.32
CA PHE A 267 -6.75 -9.55 10.24
C PHE A 267 -5.58 -8.83 9.57
N PHE A 268 -4.82 -8.09 10.36
CA PHE A 268 -3.55 -7.49 9.94
C PHE A 268 -2.51 -7.67 11.06
N HIS A 269 -1.27 -7.92 10.67
CA HIS A 269 -0.16 -7.99 11.61
C HIS A 269 1.02 -7.18 11.08
N TYR A 270 1.38 -6.12 11.79
CA TYR A 270 2.49 -5.24 11.45
C TYR A 270 3.34 -4.99 12.71
N PRO A 271 4.25 -5.90 13.08
CA PRO A 271 5.00 -5.86 14.35
C PRO A 271 6.23 -4.96 14.30
N VAL A 272 6.24 -3.91 13.48
CA VAL A 272 7.43 -3.10 13.20
C VAL A 272 7.15 -1.61 13.22
N LEU A 273 8.23 -0.84 13.43
CA LEU A 273 8.23 0.64 13.44
C LEU A 273 7.26 1.24 14.47
N ARG A 274 6.94 2.53 14.31
CA ARG A 274 6.08 3.27 15.25
C ARG A 274 4.60 2.88 15.16
N GLY A 275 4.17 2.26 14.07
CA GLY A 275 2.82 1.75 13.88
C GLY A 275 2.68 0.26 14.23
N ALA A 276 3.51 -0.24 15.14
CA ALA A 276 3.52 -1.65 15.51
C ALA A 276 2.19 -2.08 16.16
N PHE A 277 1.33 -2.76 15.39
CA PHE A 277 0.03 -3.24 15.81
C PHE A 277 -0.31 -4.60 15.20
N SER A 278 -1.10 -5.38 15.92
CA SER A 278 -1.94 -6.44 15.34
C SER A 278 -3.39 -5.99 15.39
N THR A 279 -4.16 -6.27 14.35
CA THR A 279 -5.49 -5.69 14.17
C THR A 279 -6.47 -6.75 13.73
N ILE A 280 -7.67 -6.70 14.29
CA ILE A 280 -8.84 -7.45 13.82
C ILE A 280 -9.95 -6.44 13.49
N ARG A 281 -10.51 -6.54 12.28
CA ARG A 281 -11.72 -5.83 11.86
C ARG A 281 -12.83 -6.86 11.68
N GLN A 282 -13.84 -6.80 12.54
CA GLN A 282 -14.97 -7.73 12.57
C GLN A 282 -16.29 -6.95 12.62
N GLY A 283 -17.08 -7.06 11.55
CA GLY A 283 -18.33 -6.31 11.41
C GLY A 283 -18.15 -4.80 11.64
N PRO A 284 -18.89 -4.17 12.57
CA PRO A 284 -18.77 -2.73 12.83
C PRO A 284 -17.53 -2.35 13.64
N TRP A 285 -16.78 -3.33 14.17
CA TRP A 285 -15.74 -3.10 15.16
C TRP A 285 -14.34 -3.28 14.60
N LYS A 286 -13.41 -2.46 15.08
CA LYS A 286 -11.99 -2.61 14.82
C LYS A 286 -11.21 -2.58 16.13
N LEU A 287 -10.40 -3.59 16.38
CA LEU A 287 -9.54 -3.67 17.56
C LEU A 287 -8.08 -3.65 17.13
N LEU A 288 -7.28 -2.83 17.80
CA LEU A 288 -5.83 -2.73 17.62
C LEU A 288 -5.15 -3.16 18.92
N LYS A 289 -4.22 -4.12 18.82
CA LYS A 289 -3.29 -4.54 19.88
C LYS A 289 -1.93 -3.92 19.59
N ASN A 290 -1.47 -3.00 20.44
CA ASN A 290 -0.14 -2.40 20.34
C ASN A 290 0.91 -3.47 20.68
N THR A 291 1.77 -3.80 19.71
CA THR A 291 2.80 -4.84 19.88
C THR A 291 4.13 -4.27 20.36
N ALA A 292 4.30 -2.94 20.37
CA ALA A 292 5.51 -2.25 20.83
C ALA A 292 5.21 -1.33 22.03
N VAL A 293 4.53 -1.85 23.06
CA VAL A 293 4.21 -1.08 24.27
C VAL A 293 5.48 -0.52 24.91
N GLY A 294 5.54 0.80 25.05
CA GLY A 294 6.71 1.54 25.55
C GLY A 294 7.38 2.40 24.47
N ASP A 295 7.48 1.89 23.24
CA ASP A 295 8.01 2.63 22.09
C ASP A 295 6.89 3.31 21.29
N ASN A 296 5.76 2.62 21.15
CA ASN A 296 4.52 3.16 20.62
C ASN A 296 3.67 3.68 21.79
N PRO A 297 3.41 5.01 21.87
CA PRO A 297 2.71 5.61 23.00
C PRO A 297 1.20 5.33 23.02
N ALA A 298 0.66 4.66 21.99
CA ALA A 298 -0.74 4.26 21.98
C ALA A 298 -1.08 3.29 23.13
N PRO A 299 -2.33 3.30 23.64
CA PRO A 299 -2.80 2.29 24.57
C PRO A 299 -2.51 0.86 24.10
N ALA A 300 -2.26 -0.05 25.05
CA ALA A 300 -1.97 -1.46 24.75
C ALA A 300 -3.05 -2.13 23.87
N VAL A 301 -4.32 -1.79 24.10
CA VAL A 301 -5.45 -2.23 23.28
C VAL A 301 -6.41 -1.07 23.09
N GLN A 302 -6.92 -0.94 21.87
CA GLN A 302 -7.93 0.05 21.48
C GLN A 302 -9.06 -0.64 20.73
N LEU A 303 -10.30 -0.17 20.94
CA LEU A 303 -11.48 -0.65 20.22
C LEU A 303 -12.23 0.54 19.64
N PHE A 304 -12.60 0.48 18.37
CA PHE A 304 -13.33 1.52 17.66
C PHE A 304 -14.59 0.94 17.00
N ARG A 305 -15.68 1.70 17.02
CA ARG A 305 -16.92 1.39 16.29
C ARG A 305 -16.94 2.19 14.99
N LEU A 306 -16.64 1.54 13.87
CA LEU A 306 -16.56 2.18 12.56
C LEU A 306 -17.93 2.34 11.91
N ILE A 307 -18.86 1.42 12.20
CA ILE A 307 -20.21 1.42 11.63
C ILE A 307 -21.22 1.39 12.80
N ASN A 308 -22.27 2.21 12.73
CA ASN A 308 -23.32 2.26 13.73
C ASN A 308 -24.38 1.14 13.53
N ALA A 309 -25.38 1.09 14.42
CA ALA A 309 -26.43 0.08 14.38
C ALA A 309 -27.32 0.14 13.11
N GLU A 310 -27.34 1.29 12.42
CA GLU A 310 -28.08 1.46 11.16
C GLU A 310 -27.21 1.20 9.91
N GLY A 311 -26.00 0.66 10.07
CA GLY A 311 -25.12 0.33 8.95
C GLY A 311 -24.42 1.53 8.31
N ARG A 312 -24.38 2.69 8.97
CA ARG A 312 -23.68 3.90 8.49
C ARG A 312 -22.34 4.09 9.19
N TRP A 313 -21.40 4.78 8.54
CA TRP A 313 -20.13 5.16 9.16
C TRP A 313 -20.39 6.00 10.44
N ASP A 314 -19.74 5.63 11.54
CA ASP A 314 -19.86 6.27 12.85
C ASP A 314 -18.56 7.01 13.20
N ASP A 315 -17.54 6.28 13.65
CA ASP A 315 -16.21 6.82 13.99
C ASP A 315 -15.15 6.36 12.99
N LEU A 316 -15.28 6.80 11.72
CA LEU A 316 -14.33 6.44 10.68
C LEU A 316 -12.91 6.98 10.94
N GLY A 317 -12.80 8.05 11.73
CA GLY A 317 -11.52 8.63 12.15
C GLY A 317 -10.90 7.97 13.38
N GLU A 318 -11.51 6.91 13.94
CA GLU A 318 -11.00 6.19 15.11
C GLU A 318 -10.62 7.14 16.27
N ALA A 319 -11.48 8.14 16.50
CA ALA A 319 -11.26 9.20 17.47
C ALA A 319 -11.63 8.76 18.90
N LYS A 320 -12.61 7.85 19.05
CA LYS A 320 -13.14 7.42 20.34
C LYS A 320 -12.79 5.97 20.63
N ASN A 321 -11.79 5.77 21.50
CA ASN A 321 -11.49 4.43 22.02
C ASN A 321 -12.60 3.97 22.98
N LEU A 322 -13.36 2.94 22.57
CA LEU A 322 -14.50 2.36 23.27
C LEU A 322 -14.15 1.14 24.13
N ARG A 323 -12.86 0.78 24.26
CA ARG A 323 -12.45 -0.44 24.98
C ARG A 323 -13.04 -0.53 26.40
N ALA A 324 -13.10 0.57 27.13
CA ALA A 324 -13.60 0.57 28.51
C ALA A 324 -15.13 0.41 28.57
N GLN A 325 -15.84 1.02 27.63
CA GLN A 325 -17.30 1.01 27.55
C GLN A 325 -17.82 -0.33 26.99
N GLU A 326 -17.08 -0.94 26.08
CA GLU A 326 -17.49 -2.12 25.31
C GLU A 326 -16.56 -3.30 25.62
N ARG A 327 -16.29 -3.50 26.92
CA ARG A 327 -15.27 -4.43 27.42
C ARG A 327 -15.45 -5.86 26.92
N GLN A 328 -16.68 -6.36 26.91
CA GLN A 328 -16.98 -7.73 26.45
C GLN A 328 -16.63 -7.92 24.96
N VAL A 329 -16.89 -6.90 24.13
CA VAL A 329 -16.52 -6.92 22.71
C VAL A 329 -15.00 -6.89 22.56
N ALA A 330 -14.32 -6.01 23.30
CA ALA A 330 -12.88 -5.89 23.25
C ALA A 330 -12.17 -7.19 23.67
N GLU A 331 -12.62 -7.83 24.76
CA GLU A 331 -12.04 -9.07 25.26
C GLU A 331 -12.25 -10.23 24.28
N ARG A 332 -13.46 -10.37 23.72
CA ARG A 332 -13.74 -11.39 22.70
C ARG A 332 -12.84 -11.22 21.46
N MET A 333 -12.79 -10.02 20.89
CA MET A 333 -11.99 -9.76 19.69
C MET A 333 -10.49 -9.88 19.94
N LEU A 334 -10.02 -9.57 21.16
CA LEU A 334 -8.62 -9.75 21.53
C LEU A 334 -8.25 -11.24 21.61
N VAL A 335 -9.12 -12.08 22.19
CA VAL A 335 -8.91 -13.53 22.23
C VAL A 335 -8.87 -14.11 20.81
N GLU A 336 -9.77 -13.67 19.93
CA GLU A 336 -9.79 -14.11 18.53
C GLU A 336 -8.54 -13.67 17.77
N LEU A 337 -8.10 -12.41 17.95
CA LEU A 337 -6.86 -11.92 17.36
C LEU A 337 -5.64 -12.71 17.85
N ASP A 338 -5.57 -13.01 19.15
CA ASP A 338 -4.44 -13.75 19.72
C ASP A 338 -4.41 -15.21 19.24
N ALA A 339 -5.57 -15.85 19.11
CA ALA A 339 -5.67 -17.19 18.52
C ALA A 339 -5.21 -17.20 17.05
N TRP A 340 -5.63 -16.20 16.26
CA TRP A 340 -5.18 -16.07 14.87
C TRP A 340 -3.66 -15.83 14.78
N LEU A 341 -3.10 -14.97 15.63
CA LEU A 341 -1.64 -14.74 15.67
C LEU A 341 -0.86 -16.02 16.00
N GLU A 342 -1.35 -16.83 16.94
CA GLU A 342 -0.75 -18.12 17.28
C GLU A 342 -0.84 -19.12 16.13
N GLN A 343 -2.03 -19.23 15.50
CA GLN A 343 -2.25 -20.10 14.35
C GLN A 343 -1.31 -19.79 13.18
N GLN A 344 -1.00 -18.50 12.96
CA GLN A 344 -0.15 -18.04 11.85
C GLN A 344 1.35 -17.97 12.22
N ASP A 345 1.76 -18.45 13.40
CA ASP A 345 3.12 -18.28 13.96
C ASP A 345 3.66 -16.84 13.81
N ALA A 346 2.79 -15.86 14.11
CA ALA A 346 3.05 -14.46 13.84
C ALA A 346 4.18 -13.89 14.72
N GLY A 347 5.26 -13.44 14.08
CA GLY A 347 6.45 -12.92 14.76
C GLY A 347 6.19 -11.64 15.56
N GLN A 348 6.60 -11.60 16.83
CA GLN A 348 6.44 -10.42 17.69
C GLN A 348 7.73 -9.59 17.75
N PRO A 349 7.64 -8.26 17.96
CA PRO A 349 8.83 -7.46 18.19
C PRO A 349 9.50 -7.88 19.50
N TYR A 350 10.82 -7.85 19.51
CA TYR A 350 11.63 -8.15 20.69
C TYR A 350 12.51 -6.94 21.04
N ARG A 351 12.80 -6.78 22.33
CA ARG A 351 13.72 -5.73 22.79
C ARG A 351 15.12 -6.04 22.29
N ASN A 352 15.72 -5.10 21.54
CA ASN A 352 17.10 -5.24 21.08
C ASN A 352 18.07 -4.69 22.14
N ALA A 353 18.68 -5.60 22.89
CA ALA A 353 19.68 -5.26 23.92
C ALA A 353 20.96 -4.59 23.38
N THR A 354 21.21 -4.63 22.08
CA THR A 354 22.36 -3.96 21.45
C THR A 354 22.06 -2.56 20.93
N TYR A 355 20.78 -2.15 20.88
CA TYR A 355 20.36 -0.87 20.30
C TYR A 355 20.71 0.34 21.17
N ALA A 356 20.52 0.26 22.48
CA ALA A 356 20.88 1.33 23.43
C ALA A 356 21.45 0.72 24.71
N ARG A 357 22.71 1.06 25.07
CA ARG A 357 23.36 0.55 26.29
C ARG A 357 22.76 1.20 27.55
N GLY A 358 22.42 0.39 28.55
CA GLY A 358 22.08 0.83 29.92
C GLY A 358 20.64 1.25 30.17
N GLY A 359 19.70 0.92 29.28
CA GLY A 359 18.31 1.42 29.35
C GLY A 359 17.22 0.34 29.39
N LEU A 360 17.56 -0.92 29.17
CA LEU A 360 16.57 -2.01 29.09
C LEU A 360 16.65 -2.93 30.30
N THR A 361 15.49 -3.18 30.94
CA THR A 361 15.39 -4.18 32.01
C THR A 361 15.87 -5.53 31.51
N GLY A 362 16.82 -6.15 32.22
CA GLY A 362 17.40 -7.45 31.86
C GLY A 362 18.49 -7.41 30.79
N GLN A 363 18.95 -6.22 30.38
CA GLN A 363 20.00 -6.06 29.38
C GLN A 363 21.32 -6.74 29.76
N ASP A 364 21.74 -6.59 31.03
CA ASP A 364 22.99 -7.19 31.53
C ASP A 364 22.91 -8.72 31.63
N ALA A 365 21.71 -9.29 31.54
CA ALA A 365 21.47 -10.72 31.54
C ALA A 365 21.43 -11.32 30.12
N VAL A 366 21.61 -10.53 29.06
CA VAL A 366 21.62 -11.06 27.69
C VAL A 366 22.93 -11.82 27.44
N PRO A 367 22.89 -13.11 27.06
CA PRO A 367 24.08 -13.88 26.75
C PRO A 367 24.98 -13.21 25.71
N ALA A 368 26.26 -13.02 26.04
CA ALA A 368 27.24 -12.58 25.05
C ALA A 368 27.57 -13.73 24.09
N ILE A 369 27.70 -13.44 22.80
CA ILE A 369 28.29 -14.38 21.84
C ILE A 369 29.81 -14.41 22.10
N ILE A 370 30.33 -15.59 22.45
CA ILE A 370 31.73 -15.81 22.78
C ILE A 370 32.53 -16.10 21.51
N GLU A 371 31.98 -16.95 20.65
CA GLU A 371 32.62 -17.40 19.42
C GLU A 371 31.58 -17.67 18.34
N ARG A 372 32.00 -17.58 17.08
CA ARG A 372 31.20 -17.95 15.91
C ARG A 372 32.11 -18.50 14.83
N GLY A 373 31.59 -19.44 14.04
CA GLY A 373 32.35 -20.03 12.95
C GLY A 373 31.45 -20.64 11.88
N GLN A 374 32.11 -21.11 10.83
CA GLN A 374 31.52 -21.82 9.72
C GLN A 374 32.41 -23.00 9.34
N ASP A 375 31.81 -24.14 9.05
CA ASP A 375 32.44 -25.30 8.46
C ASP A 375 31.56 -25.85 7.33
N GLY A 376 31.98 -25.64 6.09
CA GLY A 376 31.18 -25.94 4.91
C GLY A 376 29.83 -25.22 4.91
N SER A 377 28.73 -25.99 4.90
CA SER A 377 27.35 -25.50 4.99
C SER A 377 26.84 -25.32 6.42
N SER A 378 27.67 -25.64 7.42
CA SER A 378 27.31 -25.49 8.83
C SER A 378 27.84 -24.18 9.36
N ILE A 379 26.99 -23.45 10.09
CA ILE A 379 27.39 -22.28 10.87
C ILE A 379 27.11 -22.56 12.33
N TRP A 380 27.88 -21.96 13.22
CA TRP A 380 27.70 -22.13 14.65
C TRP A 380 28.08 -20.86 15.41
N ALA A 381 27.50 -20.71 16.60
CA ALA A 381 27.86 -19.69 17.57
C ALA A 381 27.82 -20.29 18.97
N THR A 382 28.76 -19.91 19.81
CA THR A 382 28.76 -20.20 21.26
C THR A 382 28.41 -18.92 22.01
N PHE A 383 27.69 -19.05 23.12
CA PHE A 383 27.27 -17.92 23.92
C PHE A 383 27.37 -18.24 25.41
N GLU A 384 27.46 -17.19 26.22
CA GLU A 384 27.54 -17.31 27.68
C GLU A 384 26.29 -17.95 28.28
N VAL A 385 26.49 -18.87 29.21
CA VAL A 385 25.42 -19.50 29.99
C VAL A 385 25.74 -19.40 31.48
N GLY A 386 24.74 -19.10 32.30
CA GLY A 386 24.94 -19.01 33.74
C GLY A 386 23.70 -18.53 34.49
N PRO A 387 23.71 -18.56 35.84
CA PRO A 387 22.58 -18.16 36.67
C PRO A 387 22.18 -16.68 36.54
N GLN A 388 23.09 -15.85 36.02
CA GLN A 388 22.88 -14.42 35.80
C GLN A 388 22.42 -14.11 34.36
N GLN A 389 22.44 -15.10 33.48
CA GLN A 389 22.09 -14.97 32.07
C GLN A 389 20.67 -15.47 31.81
N THR A 390 19.97 -14.82 30.90
CA THR A 390 18.64 -15.23 30.44
C THR A 390 18.77 -16.44 29.52
N ALA A 391 17.88 -17.42 29.68
CA ALA A 391 17.85 -18.60 28.81
C ALA A 391 17.52 -18.24 27.35
N VAL A 392 18.32 -18.74 26.42
CA VAL A 392 18.04 -18.66 24.98
C VAL A 392 16.90 -19.62 24.64
N LYS A 393 15.78 -19.10 24.13
CA LYS A 393 14.59 -19.89 23.75
C LYS A 393 14.51 -20.23 22.27
N LYS A 394 14.94 -19.30 21.41
CA LYS A 394 14.98 -19.43 19.96
C LYS A 394 16.26 -18.75 19.45
N ALA A 395 16.85 -19.31 18.41
CA ALA A 395 17.96 -18.70 17.68
C ALA A 395 17.57 -18.65 16.20
N PHE A 396 17.73 -17.49 15.57
CA PHE A 396 17.42 -17.28 14.17
C PHE A 396 18.71 -17.06 13.39
N LEU A 397 18.88 -17.79 12.29
CA LEU A 397 19.88 -17.47 11.29
C LEU A 397 19.33 -16.38 10.37
N LEU A 398 19.91 -15.19 10.46
CA LEU A 398 19.66 -14.11 9.50
C LEU A 398 20.76 -14.13 8.45
N TYR A 399 20.41 -14.42 7.21
CA TYR A 399 21.29 -14.29 6.05
C TYR A 399 20.70 -13.24 5.10
N THR A 400 21.56 -12.40 4.53
CA THR A 400 21.19 -11.35 3.57
C THR A 400 21.83 -11.62 2.22
#